data_AF-A0A8D8LUK3-F1
#
_entry.id   AF-A0A8D8LUK3-F1
#
_cell.length_a   1.000
_cell.length_b   1.000
_cell.length_c   1.000
_cell.angle_alpha   90.00
_cell.angle_beta   90.00
_cell.angle_gamma   90.00
#
_symmetry.space_group_name_H-M   'P 1'
#
loop_
_entity.id
_entity.type
_entity.pdbx_description
1 polymer ?
#
loop_
_entity_poly.entity_id
_entity_poly.type
_entity_poly.pdbx_seq_one_letter_code
_entity_poly.pdbx_strand_id
1 'polypeptide(L)'
;MGTPEEMHMGITKSKFQNLTEDIPNLKLLPSNDQVRELQTILRDKNTTRSDFKFFADRLIRLVIEESLNQLPFSKMDIVTPTGATYHGLKYERGNCGVS
;
A
#
# COMPACT_ATOMS: atom_id res chain seq x y z
N MET A 1 -30.68 6.68 -6.92
CA MET A 1 -29.84 7.56 -7.75
C MET A 1 -28.75 8.07 -6.82
N GLY A 2 -27.50 7.60 -7.00
CA GLY A 2 -26.38 8.00 -6.15
C GLY A 2 -25.90 9.42 -6.45
N THR A 3 -25.13 10.00 -5.54
CA THR A 3 -24.55 11.34 -5.74
C THR A 3 -23.55 11.32 -6.92
N PRO A 4 -23.25 12.48 -7.55
CA PRO A 4 -22.25 12.55 -8.61
C PRO A 4 -20.87 12.00 -8.20
N GLU A 5 -20.51 12.10 -6.92
CA GLU A 5 -19.28 11.51 -6.35
C GLU A 5 -19.35 9.97 -6.32
N GLU A 6 -20.48 9.38 -5.91
CA GLU A 6 -20.68 7.93 -5.92
C GLU A 6 -20.65 7.36 -7.34
N MET A 7 -21.15 8.11 -8.33
CA MET A 7 -21.16 7.71 -9.74
C MET A 7 -19.76 7.77 -10.37
N HIS A 8 -18.95 8.80 -10.07
CA HIS A 8 -17.56 8.90 -10.53
C HIS A 8 -16.64 7.85 -9.88
N MET A 9 -16.86 7.60 -8.58
CA MET A 9 -16.15 6.56 -7.83
C MET A 9 -16.55 5.14 -8.27
N GLY A 10 -17.81 4.93 -8.67
CA GLY A 10 -18.33 3.67 -9.22
C GLY A 10 -17.71 3.29 -10.57
N ILE A 11 -17.55 4.26 -11.49
CA ILE A 11 -16.94 4.04 -12.82
C ILE A 11 -15.44 3.74 -12.70
N THR A 12 -14.76 4.32 -11.71
CA THR A 12 -13.31 4.12 -11.51
C THR A 12 -13.04 2.76 -10.85
N LYS A 13 -13.83 2.36 -9.84
CA LYS A 13 -13.70 1.01 -9.23
C LYS A 13 -13.88 -0.12 -10.26
N SER A 14 -14.87 -0.02 -11.14
CA SER A 14 -15.17 -1.08 -12.11
C SER A 14 -14.09 -1.30 -13.16
N LYS A 15 -13.29 -0.28 -13.49
CA LYS A 15 -12.24 -0.42 -14.50
C LYS A 15 -10.96 -1.06 -13.94
N PHE A 16 -10.61 -0.77 -12.68
CA PHE A 16 -9.38 -1.27 -12.05
C PHE A 16 -9.56 -2.60 -11.30
N GLN A 17 -10.77 -2.97 -10.88
CA GLN A 17 -11.01 -4.31 -10.31
C GLN A 17 -10.79 -5.43 -11.33
N ASN A 18 -11.08 -5.19 -12.61
CA ASN A 18 -10.87 -6.20 -13.66
C ASN A 18 -9.37 -6.39 -14.02
N LEU A 19 -8.52 -5.40 -13.76
CA LEU A 19 -7.09 -5.46 -14.09
C LEU A 19 -6.33 -6.55 -13.30
N THR A 20 -6.75 -6.84 -12.08
CA THR A 20 -6.12 -7.91 -11.29
C THR A 20 -6.52 -9.31 -11.75
N GLU A 21 -7.66 -9.44 -12.45
CA GLU A 21 -8.07 -10.69 -13.07
C GLU A 21 -7.26 -10.96 -14.34
N ASP A 22 -7.01 -9.91 -15.14
CA ASP A 22 -6.23 -10.00 -16.38
C ASP A 22 -4.71 -10.10 -16.13
N ILE A 23 -4.21 -9.61 -14.99
CA ILE A 23 -2.79 -9.57 -14.65
C ILE A 23 -2.55 -10.24 -13.29
N PRO A 24 -2.27 -11.56 -13.24
CA PRO A 24 -2.31 -12.36 -12.00
C PRO A 24 -1.27 -11.94 -10.94
N ASN A 25 -0.16 -11.33 -11.37
CA ASN A 25 0.90 -10.86 -10.49
C ASN A 25 0.78 -9.37 -10.13
N LEU A 26 -0.25 -8.67 -10.61
CA LEU A 26 -0.51 -7.29 -10.22
C LEU A 26 -1.12 -7.27 -8.83
N LYS A 27 -0.47 -6.57 -7.90
CA LYS A 27 -1.00 -6.27 -6.57
C LYS A 27 -1.29 -4.79 -6.48
N LEU A 28 -2.54 -4.46 -6.16
CA LEU A 28 -2.96 -3.07 -5.96
C LEU A 28 -2.81 -2.70 -4.49
N LEU A 29 -2.21 -1.53 -4.23
CA LEU A 29 -2.25 -0.93 -2.90
C LEU A 29 -3.73 -0.73 -2.51
N PRO A 30 -4.15 -1.14 -1.29
CA PRO A 30 -5.52 -0.91 -0.82
C PRO A 30 -5.90 0.56 -0.94
N SER A 31 -6.97 0.85 -1.69
CA SER A 31 -7.45 2.22 -1.89
C SER A 31 -8.40 2.58 -0.76
N ASN A 32 -7.91 3.40 0.17
CA ASN A 32 -8.67 3.99 1.27
C ASN A 32 -8.61 5.53 1.21
N ASP A 33 -9.34 6.21 2.09
CA ASP A 33 -9.42 7.67 2.09
C ASP A 33 -8.07 8.36 2.31
N GLN A 34 -7.18 7.75 3.09
CA GLN A 34 -5.83 8.26 3.31
C GLN A 34 -5.01 8.20 2.01
N VAL A 35 -4.98 7.07 1.31
CA VAL A 35 -4.28 6.94 0.02
C VAL A 35 -4.85 7.92 -1.00
N ARG A 36 -6.17 8.12 -1.00
CA ARG A 36 -6.85 9.08 -1.86
C ARG A 36 -6.45 10.51 -1.53
N GLU A 37 -6.40 10.90 -0.26
CA GLU A 37 -5.91 12.22 0.18
C GLU A 37 -4.47 12.47 -0.29
N LEU A 38 -3.56 11.51 -0.05
CA LEU A 38 -2.17 11.60 -0.48
C LEU A 38 -2.08 11.78 -2.01
N GLN A 39 -2.83 11.00 -2.77
CA GLN A 39 -2.88 11.10 -4.22
C GLN A 39 -3.47 12.41 -4.72
N THR A 40 -4.50 12.95 -4.06
CA THR A 40 -5.08 14.25 -4.40
C THR A 40 -4.04 15.36 -4.26
N ILE A 41 -3.31 15.41 -3.14
CA ILE A 41 -2.25 16.40 -2.94
C ILE A 41 -1.14 16.23 -3.99
N LEU A 42 -0.71 15.00 -4.24
CA LEU A 42 0.37 14.73 -5.21
C LEU A 42 -0.01 15.07 -6.66
N ARG A 43 -1.32 15.08 -6.99
CA ARG A 43 -1.84 15.36 -8.33
C ARG A 43 -2.27 16.82 -8.52
N ASP A 44 -2.38 17.61 -7.46
CA ASP A 44 -2.64 19.05 -7.58
C ASP A 44 -1.40 19.77 -8.13
N LYS A 45 -1.58 20.47 -9.26
CA LYS A 45 -0.53 21.24 -9.93
C LYS A 45 0.03 22.39 -9.07
N ASN A 46 -0.73 22.83 -8.07
CA ASN A 46 -0.35 23.93 -7.19
C ASN A 46 0.41 23.45 -5.95
N THR A 47 0.56 22.14 -5.75
CA THR A 47 1.30 21.57 -4.63
C THR A 47 2.75 22.05 -4.65
N THR A 48 3.20 22.59 -3.52
CA THR A 48 4.57 23.08 -3.40
C THR A 48 5.57 21.93 -3.51
N ARG A 49 6.81 22.23 -3.90
CA ARG A 49 7.87 21.21 -3.96
C ARG A 49 8.08 20.50 -2.60
N SER A 50 8.02 21.24 -1.50
CA SER A 50 8.21 20.67 -0.15
C SER A 50 7.08 19.71 0.21
N ASP A 51 5.84 20.10 -0.05
CA ASP A 51 4.69 19.25 0.22
C ASP A 51 4.70 18.03 -0.67
N PHE A 52 4.98 18.20 -1.97
CA PHE A 52 5.10 17.07 -2.90
C PHE A 52 6.08 16.02 -2.37
N LYS A 53 7.28 16.43 -1.95
CA LYS A 53 8.28 15.50 -1.38
C LYS A 53 7.72 14.81 -0.13
N PHE A 54 7.17 15.58 0.81
CA PHE A 54 6.65 15.05 2.07
C PHE A 54 5.54 14.01 1.86
N PHE A 55 4.56 14.31 1.01
CA PHE A 55 3.44 13.40 0.74
C PHE A 55 3.83 12.23 -0.17
N ALA A 56 4.82 12.41 -1.05
CA ALA A 56 5.36 11.31 -1.87
C ALA A 56 6.08 10.30 -0.98
N ASP A 57 6.94 10.76 -0.06
CA ASP A 57 7.62 9.89 0.91
C ASP A 57 6.62 9.09 1.76
N ARG A 58 5.47 9.71 2.12
CA ARG A 58 4.36 9.03 2.81
C ARG A 58 3.71 7.94 1.97
N LEU A 59 3.38 8.23 0.71
CA LEU A 59 2.77 7.24 -0.18
C LEU A 59 3.75 6.10 -0.51
N ILE A 60 5.02 6.40 -0.75
CA ILE A 60 6.09 5.41 -0.99
C ILE A 60 6.22 4.46 0.19
N ARG A 61 6.13 4.96 1.43
CA ARG A 61 6.16 4.10 2.63
C ARG A 61 5.08 3.02 2.59
N LEU A 62 3.84 3.41 2.29
CA LEU A 62 2.71 2.47 2.20
C LEU A 62 2.92 1.43 1.08
N VAL A 63 3.42 1.88 -0.07
CA VAL A 63 3.74 0.98 -1.20
C VAL A 63 4.83 -0.01 -0.83
N ILE A 64 5.90 0.43 -0.17
CA ILE A 64 7.00 -0.45 0.24
C ILE A 64 6.53 -1.45 1.31
N GLU A 65 5.74 -1.02 2.29
CA GLU A 65 5.17 -1.93 3.30
C GLU A 65 4.33 -3.04 2.66
N GLU A 66 3.42 -2.71 1.73
CA GLU A 66 2.64 -3.72 1.01
C GLU A 66 3.47 -4.58 0.05
N SER A 67 4.57 -4.03 -0.49
CA SER A 67 5.50 -4.79 -1.33
C SER A 67 6.28 -5.82 -0.51
N LEU A 68 6.72 -5.45 0.69
CA LEU A 68 7.41 -6.35 1.61
C LEU A 68 6.50 -7.48 2.09
N ASN A 69 5.18 -7.23 2.19
CA ASN A 69 4.17 -8.26 2.47
C ASN A 69 4.11 -9.38 1.42
N GLN A 70 4.70 -9.18 0.22
CA GLN A 70 4.72 -10.20 -0.84
C GLN A 70 5.95 -11.13 -0.76
N LEU A 71 6.90 -10.86 0.13
CA LEU A 71 8.13 -11.66 0.23
C LEU A 71 7.91 -12.95 1.03
N PRO A 72 8.72 -14.00 0.83
CA PRO A 72 8.57 -15.24 1.59
C PRO A 72 8.86 -15.06 3.09
N PHE A 73 8.02 -15.69 3.93
CA PHE A 73 8.15 -15.71 5.38
C PHE A 73 8.09 -17.14 5.94
N SER A 74 8.73 -17.35 7.08
CA SER A 74 8.62 -18.57 7.88
C SER A 74 8.15 -18.25 9.29
N LYS A 75 7.47 -19.21 9.95
CA LYS A 75 7.07 -19.09 11.35
C LYS A 75 8.29 -19.02 12.26
N MET A 76 8.19 -18.20 13.31
CA MET A 76 9.24 -18.08 14.32
C MET A 76 8.62 -17.81 15.68
N ASP A 77 8.86 -18.73 16.61
CA ASP A 77 8.49 -18.55 18.01
C ASP A 77 9.63 -17.85 18.76
N ILE A 78 9.30 -16.84 19.55
CA ILE A 78 10.24 -16.15 20.43
C ILE A 78 9.69 -16.07 21.84
N VAL A 79 10.58 -16.05 22.83
CA VAL A 79 10.21 -15.79 24.23
C VAL A 79 10.33 -14.29 24.46
N THR A 80 9.22 -13.66 24.83
CA THR A 80 9.17 -12.23 25.17
C THR A 80 9.92 -11.96 26.48
N PRO A 81 10.29 -10.70 26.79
CA PRO A 81 10.92 -10.36 28.08
C PRO A 81 10.07 -10.72 29.31
N THR A 82 8.76 -10.92 29.13
CA THR A 82 7.83 -11.34 30.20
C THR A 82 7.81 -12.86 30.42
N GLY A 83 8.55 -13.63 29.62
CA GLY A 83 8.57 -15.10 29.67
C GLY A 83 7.49 -15.77 28.82
N ALA A 84 6.54 -15.01 28.25
CA ALA A 84 5.51 -15.56 27.36
C ALA A 84 6.06 -15.87 25.97
N THR A 85 5.59 -16.97 25.34
CA THR A 85 5.88 -17.29 23.94
C THR A 85 5.03 -16.46 22.99
N TYR A 86 5.67 -15.85 21.99
CA TYR A 86 5.02 -15.15 20.88
C TYR A 86 5.24 -15.91 19.58
N HIS A 87 4.16 -16.24 18.89
CA HIS A 87 4.15 -16.96 17.62
C HIS A 87 4.21 -15.97 16.45
N GLY A 88 5.42 -15.63 16.04
CA GLY A 88 5.69 -14.62 15.02
C GLY A 88 6.07 -15.17 13.64
N LEU A 89 6.54 -14.26 12.81
CA LEU A 89 7.04 -14.51 11.46
C LEU A 89 8.43 -13.89 11.29
N LYS A 90 9.24 -14.46 10.40
CA LYS A 90 10.50 -13.87 9.93
C LYS A 90 10.59 -13.99 8.40
N TYR A 91 11.22 -13.01 7.75
CA TYR A 91 11.58 -13.15 6.34
C TYR A 91 12.53 -14.34 6.16
N GLU A 92 12.35 -15.09 5.07
CA GLU A 92 13.21 -16.25 4.79
C GLU A 92 14.63 -15.87 4.40
N ARG A 93 14.82 -14.70 3.77
CA ARG A 93 16.11 -14.23 3.24
C ARG A 93 16.26 -12.72 3.46
N GLY A 94 17.50 -12.25 3.34
CA GLY A 94 17.79 -10.81 3.24
C GLY A 94 17.34 -10.27 1.88
N ASN A 95 16.93 -9.00 1.86
CA ASN A 95 16.42 -8.31 0.68
C ASN A 95 17.36 -7.17 0.28
N CYS A 96 17.37 -6.80 -1.00
CA CYS A 96 18.06 -5.61 -1.49
C CYS A 96 17.10 -4.73 -2.29
N GLY A 97 17.26 -3.41 -2.15
CA GLY A 97 16.60 -2.43 -3.00
C GLY A 97 17.48 -2.10 -4.19
N VAL A 98 16.86 -1.93 -5.36
CA VAL A 98 17.50 -1.43 -6.58
C VAL A 98 16.67 -0.25 -7.07
N SER A 99 17.31 0.90 -7.29
CA SER A 99 16.69 2.16 -7.71
C SER A 99 17.15 2.59 -9.09
#